data_AF-A0A424HGF2-F1
#
_entry.id   AF-A0A424HGF2-F1
#
_cell.length_a   1.000
_cell.length_b   1.000
_cell.length_c   1.000
_cell.angle_alpha   90.00
_cell.angle_beta   90.00
_cell.angle_gamma   90.00
#
_symmetry.space_group_name_H-M   'P 1'
#
loop_
_entity.id
_entity.type
_entity.pdbx_description
1 polymer ?
#
loop_
_entity_poly.entity_id
_entity_poly.type
_entity_poly.pdbx_seq_one_letter_code
_entity_poly.pdbx_strand_id
1 'polypeptide(L)'
;MKTNAFITLSTATANVGVLVGLVFLIFEIKQNSAIALSEIRQERTLSIINEYTAYARDEQFNSLLHRAIDNADFDSVSNNEWGQIRHYELARGFRLEDVFFQYQEGLIDESAYRFSIAMAASRTPLWKWLRIPDPNPKFRAAIESYMEDSDFKESSFAIFFKKWSEGKISPSKGLGSPFVFK
;
A
#
# COMPACT_ATOMS: atom_id res chain seq x y z
N MET A 1 -20.63 27.38 60.03
CA MET A 1 -19.45 27.64 59.16
C MET A 1 -18.67 26.40 58.71
N LYS A 2 -18.66 25.27 59.42
CA LYS A 2 -17.87 24.08 59.03
C LYS A 2 -18.37 23.35 57.76
N THR A 3 -19.66 23.46 57.44
CA THR A 3 -20.29 22.73 56.31
C THR A 3 -19.87 23.25 54.93
N ASN A 4 -19.68 24.56 54.77
CA ASN A 4 -19.26 25.14 53.48
C ASN A 4 -17.83 24.73 53.10
N ALA A 5 -16.91 24.71 54.07
CA ALA A 5 -15.53 24.29 53.83
C ALA A 5 -15.44 22.81 53.39
N PHE A 6 -16.25 21.93 54.00
CA PHE A 6 -16.29 20.52 53.62
C PHE A 6 -16.86 20.31 52.21
N ILE A 7 -17.95 21.00 51.85
CA ILE A 7 -18.54 20.94 50.51
C ILE A 7 -17.55 21.47 49.47
N THR A 8 -16.91 22.60 49.72
CA THR A 8 -15.90 23.17 48.80
C THR A 8 -14.70 22.24 48.62
N LEU A 9 -14.19 21.63 49.69
CA LEU A 9 -13.07 20.69 49.62
C LEU A 9 -13.45 19.40 48.87
N SER A 10 -14.66 18.89 49.11
CA SER A 10 -15.19 17.71 48.40
C SER A 10 -15.35 17.97 46.91
N THR A 11 -15.91 19.12 46.51
CA THR A 11 -16.07 19.49 45.10
C THR A 11 -14.72 19.73 44.43
N ALA A 12 -13.78 20.39 45.11
CA ALA A 12 -12.42 20.58 44.59
C ALA A 12 -11.71 19.24 44.37
N THR A 13 -11.83 18.30 45.33
CA THR A 13 -11.24 16.95 45.21
C THR A 13 -11.88 16.15 44.08
N ALA A 14 -13.20 16.25 43.91
CA ALA A 14 -13.92 15.61 42.80
C ALA A 14 -13.45 16.15 41.44
N ASN A 15 -13.33 17.48 41.30
CA ASN A 15 -12.85 18.11 40.06
C ASN A 15 -11.40 17.74 39.74
N VAL A 16 -10.52 17.67 40.76
CA VAL A 16 -9.15 17.18 40.60
C VAL A 16 -9.14 15.71 40.17
N GLY A 17 -10.00 14.87 40.76
CA GLY A 17 -10.17 13.47 40.35
C GLY A 17 -10.58 13.31 38.89
N VAL A 18 -11.54 14.13 38.41
CA VAL A 18 -11.94 14.15 37.00
C VAL A 18 -10.79 14.60 36.10
N LEU A 19 -10.06 15.66 36.47
CA LEU A 19 -8.91 16.14 35.69
C LEU A 19 -7.81 15.08 35.59
N VAL A 20 -7.48 14.44 36.71
CA VAL A 20 -6.50 13.35 36.73
C VAL A 20 -6.98 12.20 35.85
N GLY A 21 -8.26 11.80 35.94
CA GLY A 21 -8.85 10.78 35.08
C GLY A 21 -8.77 11.11 33.59
N LEU A 22 -9.04 12.35 33.20
CA LEU A 22 -8.91 12.81 31.81
C LEU A 22 -7.46 12.75 31.32
N VAL A 23 -6.50 13.16 32.16
CA VAL A 23 -5.07 13.08 31.83
C VAL A 23 -4.64 11.63 31.61
N PHE A 24 -5.04 10.71 32.50
CA PHE A 24 -4.76 9.28 32.34
C PHE A 24 -5.35 8.73 31.03
N LEU A 25 -6.61 9.06 30.72
CA LEU A 25 -7.27 8.62 29.50
C LEU A 25 -6.55 9.12 28.23
N ILE A 26 -6.04 10.36 28.25
CA ILE A 26 -5.22 10.89 27.14
C ILE A 26 -3.91 10.08 26.99
N PHE A 27 -3.26 9.71 28.09
CA PHE A 27 -2.05 8.88 28.04
C PHE A 27 -2.34 7.46 27.54
N GLU A 28 -3.42 6.84 28.00
CA GLU A 28 -3.85 5.50 27.55
C GLU A 28 -4.15 5.48 26.06
N ILE A 29 -4.88 6.50 25.55
CA ILE A 29 -5.14 6.62 24.11
C ILE A 29 -3.83 6.71 23.34
N LYS A 30 -2.90 7.57 23.77
CA LYS A 30 -1.60 7.71 23.09
C LYS A 30 -0.80 6.40 23.09
N GLN A 31 -0.81 5.67 24.21
CA GLN A 31 -0.12 4.39 24.32
C GLN A 31 -0.76 3.33 23.40
N ASN A 32 -2.09 3.22 23.42
CA ASN A 32 -2.82 2.29 22.57
C ASN A 32 -2.60 2.57 21.08
N SER A 33 -2.60 3.85 20.69
CA SER A 33 -2.27 4.25 19.31
C SER A 33 -0.84 3.87 18.92
N ALA A 34 0.14 4.04 19.82
CA ALA A 34 1.53 3.67 19.55
C ALA A 34 1.71 2.14 19.40
N ILE A 35 0.99 1.34 20.18
CA ILE A 35 0.99 -0.12 20.08
C ILE A 35 0.40 -0.55 18.72
N ALA A 36 -0.79 -0.06 18.38
CA ALA A 36 -1.45 -0.37 17.11
C ALA A 36 -0.57 0.01 15.90
N LEU A 37 0.09 1.16 15.96
CA LEU A 37 1.05 1.60 14.93
C LEU A 37 2.24 0.63 14.80
N SER A 38 2.75 0.14 15.93
CA SER A 38 3.85 -0.83 15.95
C SER A 38 3.42 -2.17 15.36
N GLU A 39 2.21 -2.64 15.67
CA GLU A 39 1.64 -3.88 15.12
C GLU A 39 1.49 -3.77 13.60
N ILE A 40 0.92 -2.68 13.07
CA ILE A 40 0.80 -2.43 11.62
C ILE A 40 2.18 -2.46 10.94
N ARG A 41 3.18 -1.81 11.53
CA ARG A 41 4.55 -1.82 11.01
C ARG A 41 5.15 -3.22 11.00
N GLN A 42 4.90 -4.01 12.04
CA GLN A 42 5.37 -5.38 12.15
C GLN A 42 4.70 -6.28 11.10
N GLU A 43 3.37 -6.22 10.97
CA GLU A 43 2.61 -6.98 9.98
C GLU A 43 3.07 -6.67 8.55
N ARG A 44 3.28 -5.39 8.23
CA ARG A 44 3.83 -4.98 6.93
C ARG A 44 5.23 -5.54 6.70
N THR A 45 6.10 -5.46 7.70
CA THR A 45 7.46 -6.00 7.61
C THR A 45 7.43 -7.52 7.38
N LEU A 46 6.57 -8.24 8.10
CA LEU A 46 6.36 -9.67 7.91
C LEU A 46 5.80 -10.00 6.53
N SER A 47 4.84 -9.21 6.02
CA SER A 47 4.29 -9.35 4.67
C SER A 47 5.39 -9.23 3.60
N ILE A 48 6.27 -8.24 3.73
CA ILE A 48 7.43 -8.06 2.84
C ILE A 48 8.40 -9.25 2.96
N ILE A 49 8.76 -9.67 4.19
CA ILE A 49 9.64 -10.82 4.40
C ILE A 49 9.06 -12.09 3.77
N ASN A 50 7.75 -12.32 3.93
CA ASN A 50 7.07 -13.45 3.34
C ASN A 50 7.07 -13.39 1.81
N GLU A 51 6.84 -12.21 1.21
CA GLU A 51 6.91 -11.99 -0.24
C GLU A 51 8.31 -12.38 -0.77
N TYR A 52 9.38 -11.81 -0.20
CA TYR A 52 10.75 -12.11 -0.64
C TYR A 52 11.19 -13.55 -0.33
N THR A 53 10.73 -14.13 0.79
CA THR A 53 11.01 -15.53 1.12
C THR A 53 10.31 -16.46 0.14
N ALA A 54 9.11 -16.12 -0.34
CA ALA A 54 8.42 -16.90 -1.37
C ALA A 54 9.23 -16.88 -2.68
N TYR A 55 9.76 -15.74 -3.10
CA TYR A 55 10.63 -15.67 -4.29
C TYR A 55 11.94 -16.43 -4.12
N ALA A 56 12.55 -16.36 -2.94
CA ALA A 56 13.77 -17.10 -2.65
C ALA A 56 13.55 -18.63 -2.70
N ARG A 57 12.31 -19.10 -2.47
CA ARG A 57 11.95 -20.53 -2.51
C ARG A 57 11.46 -21.00 -3.87
N ASP A 58 10.90 -20.12 -4.69
CA ASP A 58 10.38 -20.43 -6.01
C ASP A 58 11.33 -19.91 -7.10
N GLU A 59 12.32 -20.73 -7.45
CA GLU A 59 13.33 -20.39 -8.45
C GLU A 59 12.71 -20.12 -9.82
N GLN A 60 11.66 -20.86 -10.20
CA GLN A 60 11.01 -20.71 -11.50
C GLN A 60 10.32 -19.36 -11.61
N PHE A 61 9.54 -18.99 -10.59
CA PHE A 61 8.85 -17.70 -10.59
C PHE A 61 9.84 -16.53 -10.44
N ASN A 62 10.89 -16.68 -9.62
CA ASN A 62 11.93 -15.67 -9.48
C ASN A 62 12.69 -15.45 -10.80
N SER A 63 13.04 -16.53 -11.51
CA SER A 63 13.66 -16.47 -12.84
C SER A 63 12.76 -15.79 -13.88
N LEU A 64 11.45 -16.06 -13.83
CA LEU A 64 10.46 -15.36 -14.65
C LEU A 64 10.46 -13.85 -14.36
N LEU A 65 10.38 -13.45 -13.10
CA LEU A 65 10.40 -12.03 -12.73
C LEU A 65 11.71 -11.36 -13.16
N HIS A 66 12.85 -12.01 -12.98
CA HIS A 66 14.14 -11.45 -13.39
C HIS A 66 14.22 -11.24 -14.92
N ARG A 67 13.79 -12.23 -15.72
CA ARG A 67 13.72 -12.09 -17.18
C ARG A 67 12.78 -10.98 -17.63
N ALA A 68 11.55 -11.00 -17.12
CA ALA A 68 10.50 -10.09 -17.56
C ALA A 68 10.70 -8.66 -17.03
N ILE A 69 11.03 -8.50 -15.76
CA ILE A 69 11.00 -7.21 -15.06
C ILE A 69 12.37 -6.53 -15.06
N ASP A 70 13.45 -7.27 -14.81
CA ASP A 70 14.78 -6.68 -14.67
C ASP A 70 15.51 -6.61 -16.02
N ASN A 71 15.43 -7.69 -16.81
CA ASN A 71 16.10 -7.79 -18.11
C ASN A 71 15.23 -7.29 -19.28
N ALA A 72 13.95 -7.00 -19.04
CA ALA A 72 12.99 -6.58 -20.06
C ALA A 72 12.90 -7.55 -21.26
N ASP A 73 13.18 -8.83 -21.05
CA ASP A 73 13.06 -9.89 -22.07
C ASP A 73 11.63 -10.40 -22.17
N PHE A 74 10.74 -9.49 -22.55
CA PHE A 74 9.29 -9.71 -22.59
C PHE A 74 8.87 -10.72 -23.66
N ASP A 75 9.67 -10.89 -24.72
CA ASP A 75 9.38 -11.84 -25.81
C ASP A 75 9.66 -13.29 -25.40
N SER A 76 10.50 -13.51 -24.38
CA SER A 76 10.73 -14.84 -23.80
C SER A 76 9.60 -15.30 -22.85
N VAL A 77 8.63 -14.44 -22.57
CA VAL A 77 7.55 -14.70 -21.61
C VAL A 77 6.35 -15.30 -22.34
N SER A 78 6.04 -16.55 -22.00
CA SER A 78 4.87 -17.26 -22.53
C SER A 78 3.55 -16.70 -21.98
N ASN A 79 2.44 -17.04 -22.64
CA ASN A 79 1.10 -16.62 -22.20
C ASN A 79 0.77 -17.07 -20.77
N ASN A 80 1.21 -18.28 -20.37
CA ASN A 80 0.99 -18.80 -19.03
C ASN A 80 1.80 -18.02 -17.98
N GLU A 81 3.04 -17.68 -18.31
CA GLU A 81 3.91 -16.87 -17.45
C GLU A 81 3.37 -15.43 -17.31
N TRP A 82 2.82 -14.83 -18.38
CA TRP A 82 2.09 -13.58 -18.28
C TRP A 82 0.86 -13.68 -17.37
N GLY A 83 0.21 -14.85 -17.33
CA GLY A 83 -0.83 -15.14 -16.35
C GLY A 83 -0.32 -15.08 -14.91
N GLN A 84 0.84 -15.68 -14.63
CA GLN A 84 1.47 -15.62 -13.30
C GLN A 84 1.87 -14.19 -12.92
N ILE A 85 2.52 -13.46 -13.84
CA ILE A 85 2.87 -12.04 -13.64
C ILE A 85 1.61 -11.22 -13.37
N ARG A 86 0.52 -11.47 -14.08
CA ARG A 86 -0.74 -10.76 -13.87
C ARG A 86 -1.30 -10.99 -12.46
N HIS A 87 -1.32 -12.23 -11.98
CA HIS A 87 -1.80 -12.53 -10.62
C HIS A 87 -0.91 -11.87 -9.57
N TYR A 88 0.40 -11.90 -9.79
CA TYR A 88 1.35 -11.24 -8.92
C TYR A 88 1.14 -9.71 -8.88
N GLU A 89 1.06 -9.07 -10.05
CA GLU A 89 0.87 -7.62 -10.14
C GLU A 89 -0.50 -7.17 -9.61
N LEU A 90 -1.54 -8.01 -9.70
CA LEU A 90 -2.82 -7.76 -9.03
C LEU A 90 -2.66 -7.74 -7.51
N ALA A 91 -2.00 -8.74 -6.92
CA ALA A 91 -1.74 -8.80 -5.48
C ALA A 91 -0.85 -7.63 -5.02
N ARG A 92 0.19 -7.32 -5.80
CA ARG A 92 1.06 -6.15 -5.58
C ARG A 92 0.25 -4.85 -5.62
N GLY A 93 -0.66 -4.69 -6.58
CA GLY A 93 -1.54 -3.53 -6.70
C GLY A 93 -2.33 -3.26 -5.41
N PHE A 94 -2.98 -4.30 -4.86
CA PHE A 94 -3.69 -4.18 -3.57
C PHE A 94 -2.75 -3.82 -2.42
N ARG A 95 -1.54 -4.40 -2.36
CA ARG A 95 -0.55 -4.05 -1.33
C ARG A 95 -0.11 -2.58 -1.44
N LEU A 96 0.07 -2.06 -2.65
CA LEU A 96 0.47 -0.67 -2.86
C LEU A 96 -0.66 0.30 -2.49
N GLU A 97 -1.90 -0.07 -2.79
CA GLU A 97 -3.10 0.67 -2.41
C GLU A 97 -3.30 0.72 -0.88
N ASP A 98 -3.06 -0.39 -0.19
CA ASP A 98 -3.10 -0.45 1.28
C ASP A 98 -2.07 0.49 1.92
N VAL A 99 -0.85 0.53 1.39
CA VAL A 99 0.17 1.50 1.84
C VAL A 99 -0.30 2.94 1.62
N PHE A 100 -0.99 3.23 0.51
CA PHE A 100 -1.58 4.54 0.29
C PHE A 100 -2.65 4.88 1.35
N PHE A 101 -3.57 3.95 1.65
CA PHE A 101 -4.58 4.17 2.68
C PHE A 101 -3.95 4.41 4.06
N GLN A 102 -2.97 3.61 4.46
CA GLN A 102 -2.27 3.80 5.74
C GLN A 102 -1.56 5.15 5.82
N TYR A 103 -1.05 5.67 4.70
CA TYR A 103 -0.46 7.01 4.66
C TYR A 103 -1.52 8.11 4.83
N GLN A 104 -2.67 7.99 4.18
CA GLN A 104 -3.77 8.95 4.34
C GLN A 104 -4.25 9.05 5.79
N GLU A 105 -4.23 7.93 6.52
CA GLU A 105 -4.60 7.86 7.94
C GLU A 105 -3.46 8.26 8.90
N GLY A 106 -2.29 8.64 8.38
CA GLY A 106 -1.13 9.04 9.20
C GLY A 106 -0.43 7.90 9.93
N LEU A 107 -0.63 6.66 9.49
CA LEU A 107 -0.09 5.45 10.11
C LEU A 107 1.30 5.08 9.57
N ILE A 108 1.71 5.66 8.45
CA ILE A 108 3.06 5.46 7.90
C ILE A 108 3.68 6.78 7.49
N ASP A 109 5.00 6.77 7.37
CA ASP A 109 5.74 7.91 6.88
C ASP A 109 5.60 8.10 5.36
N GLU A 110 5.96 9.31 4.93
CA GLU A 110 5.96 9.71 3.53
C GLU A 110 6.93 8.86 2.68
N SER A 111 8.00 8.31 3.24
CA SER A 111 8.98 7.53 2.48
C SER A 111 8.38 6.22 1.96
N ALA A 112 7.62 5.52 2.81
CA ALA A 112 6.91 4.31 2.45
C ALA A 112 5.83 4.58 1.38
N TYR A 113 5.13 5.71 1.53
CA TYR A 113 4.17 6.19 0.55
C TYR A 113 4.82 6.51 -0.80
N ARG A 114 5.90 7.31 -0.81
CA ARG A 114 6.62 7.70 -2.04
C ARG A 114 7.15 6.49 -2.79
N PHE A 115 7.67 5.49 -2.08
CA PHE A 115 8.06 4.24 -2.71
C PHE A 115 6.87 3.53 -3.36
N SER A 116 5.74 3.44 -2.64
CA SER A 116 4.52 2.79 -3.13
C SER A 116 3.97 3.44 -4.40
N ILE A 117 3.83 4.78 -4.37
CA ILE A 117 3.26 5.53 -5.49
C ILE A 117 4.19 5.52 -6.71
N ALA A 118 5.51 5.61 -6.50
CA ALA A 118 6.50 5.50 -7.57
C ALA A 118 6.47 4.12 -8.24
N MET A 119 6.34 3.06 -7.43
CA MET A 119 6.20 1.70 -7.95
C MET A 119 4.91 1.52 -8.74
N ALA A 120 3.77 2.03 -8.24
CA ALA A 120 2.50 1.95 -8.94
C ALA A 120 2.53 2.73 -10.27
N ALA A 121 3.08 3.94 -10.28
CA ALA A 121 3.29 4.74 -11.48
C ALA A 121 4.14 3.97 -12.52
N SER A 122 5.26 3.39 -12.09
CA SER A 122 6.12 2.56 -12.93
C SER A 122 5.41 1.32 -13.52
N ARG A 123 4.44 0.75 -12.83
CA ARG A 123 3.74 -0.48 -13.29
C ARG A 123 2.47 -0.19 -14.07
N THR A 124 2.02 1.06 -14.10
CA THR A 124 0.78 1.47 -14.79
C THR A 124 0.71 1.00 -16.25
N PRO A 125 1.76 1.10 -17.09
CA PRO A 125 1.72 0.58 -18.46
C PRO A 125 1.46 -0.93 -18.53
N LEU A 126 2.12 -1.70 -17.65
CA LEU A 126 1.94 -3.14 -17.54
C LEU A 126 0.53 -3.49 -17.10
N TRP A 127 -0.01 -2.80 -16.08
CA TRP A 127 -1.36 -3.05 -15.57
C TRP A 127 -2.43 -2.81 -16.64
N LYS A 128 -2.30 -1.69 -17.38
CA LYS A 128 -3.19 -1.37 -18.51
C LYS A 128 -3.12 -2.45 -19.58
N TRP A 129 -1.91 -2.87 -19.98
CA TRP A 129 -1.74 -3.92 -20.98
C TRP A 129 -2.29 -5.26 -20.50
N LEU A 130 -2.01 -5.70 -19.26
CA LEU A 130 -2.53 -6.95 -18.69
C LEU A 130 -4.01 -6.92 -18.31
N ARG A 131 -4.70 -5.78 -18.50
CA ARG A 131 -6.10 -5.59 -18.10
C ARG A 131 -6.31 -5.97 -16.64
N ILE A 132 -5.40 -5.50 -15.79
CA ILE A 132 -5.60 -5.52 -14.34
C ILE A 132 -6.66 -4.46 -14.04
N PRO A 133 -7.67 -4.75 -13.19
CA PRO A 133 -8.66 -3.75 -12.80
C PRO A 133 -7.99 -2.50 -12.25
N ASP A 134 -8.55 -1.35 -12.58
CA ASP A 134 -8.06 -0.11 -12.02
C ASP A 134 -8.16 -0.14 -10.48
N PRO A 135 -7.18 0.45 -9.77
CA PRO A 135 -7.28 0.62 -8.33
C PRO A 135 -8.43 1.55 -7.95
N ASN A 136 -8.67 1.66 -6.64
CA ASN A 136 -9.62 2.64 -6.10
C ASN A 136 -9.39 4.03 -6.70
N PRO A 137 -10.46 4.79 -7.04
CA PRO A 137 -10.35 6.10 -7.66
C PRO A 137 -9.40 7.08 -6.94
N LYS A 138 -9.34 7.06 -5.60
CA LYS A 138 -8.43 7.91 -4.83
C LYS A 138 -6.97 7.55 -5.08
N PHE A 139 -6.66 6.26 -5.05
CA PHE A 139 -5.30 5.78 -5.29
C PHE A 139 -4.88 6.02 -6.74
N ARG A 140 -5.78 5.78 -7.69
CA ARG A 140 -5.57 6.11 -9.11
C ARG A 140 -5.24 7.58 -9.32
N ALA A 141 -6.05 8.48 -8.75
CA ALA A 141 -5.80 9.92 -8.83
C ALA A 141 -4.46 10.31 -8.21
N ALA A 142 -4.05 9.66 -7.11
CA ALA A 142 -2.73 9.87 -6.53
C ALA A 142 -1.59 9.41 -7.45
N ILE A 143 -1.76 8.28 -8.16
CA ILE A 143 -0.78 7.80 -9.15
C ILE A 143 -0.67 8.80 -10.31
N GLU A 144 -1.81 9.24 -10.84
CA GLU A 144 -1.87 10.20 -11.95
C GLU A 144 -1.22 11.54 -11.55
N SER A 145 -1.59 12.07 -10.37
CA SER A 145 -0.97 13.29 -9.83
C SER A 145 0.53 13.14 -9.63
N TYR A 146 1.01 11.97 -9.19
CA TYR A 146 2.44 11.70 -9.05
C TYR A 146 3.17 11.66 -10.41
N MET A 147 2.51 11.16 -11.46
CA MET A 147 3.07 11.11 -12.82
C MET A 147 3.09 12.48 -13.50
N GLU A 148 2.25 13.41 -13.06
CA GLU A 148 2.19 14.81 -13.56
C GLU A 148 3.16 15.75 -12.84
N ASP A 149 3.78 15.31 -11.75
CA ASP A 149 4.78 16.08 -11.01
C ASP A 149 5.99 16.40 -11.92
N SER A 150 6.49 17.64 -11.88
CA SER A 150 7.64 18.07 -12.66
C SER A 150 8.92 17.28 -12.36
N ASP A 151 9.04 16.73 -11.15
CA ASP A 151 10.19 15.92 -10.75
C ASP A 151 10.03 14.43 -11.09
N PHE A 152 8.87 14.02 -11.64
CA PHE A 152 8.64 12.65 -12.03
C PHE A 152 9.58 12.21 -13.15
N LYS A 153 10.29 11.11 -12.90
CA LYS A 153 11.10 10.43 -13.90
C LYS A 153 10.53 9.04 -14.10
N GLU A 154 10.03 8.81 -15.31
CA GLU A 154 9.52 7.50 -15.68
C GLU A 154 10.64 6.45 -15.56
N SER A 155 10.30 5.29 -14.99
CA SER A 155 11.27 4.21 -14.80
C SER A 155 11.71 3.62 -16.14
N SER A 156 12.93 3.09 -16.19
CA SER A 156 13.44 2.35 -17.35
C SER A 156 12.50 1.22 -17.76
N PHE A 157 11.97 0.48 -16.78
CA PHE A 157 10.96 -0.55 -17.01
C PHE A 157 9.76 -0.01 -17.78
N ALA A 158 9.15 1.09 -17.30
CA ALA A 158 7.93 1.63 -17.88
C ALA A 158 8.17 2.10 -19.33
N ILE A 159 9.33 2.73 -19.58
CA ILE A 159 9.77 3.14 -20.92
C ILE A 159 9.91 1.93 -21.84
N PHE A 160 10.66 0.90 -21.42
CA PHE A 160 10.90 -0.29 -22.23
C PHE A 160 9.62 -1.07 -22.49
N PHE A 161 8.78 -1.22 -21.46
CA PHE A 161 7.53 -1.94 -21.58
C PHE A 161 6.56 -1.24 -22.53
N LYS A 162 6.39 0.09 -22.41
CA LYS A 162 5.54 0.87 -23.33
C LYS A 162 5.96 0.61 -24.77
N LYS A 163 7.25 0.82 -25.08
CA LYS A 163 7.81 0.62 -26.42
C LYS A 163 7.62 -0.81 -26.93
N TRP A 164 7.85 -1.81 -26.08
CA TRP A 164 7.67 -3.22 -26.47
C TRP A 164 6.20 -3.58 -26.70
N SER A 165 5.29 -3.05 -25.88
CA SER A 165 3.87 -3.37 -25.90
C SER A 165 3.09 -2.72 -27.05
N GLU A 166 3.70 -1.74 -27.74
CA GLU A 166 3.11 -1.09 -28.92
C GLU A 166 2.78 -2.12 -30.00
N GLY A 167 1.48 -2.20 -30.36
CA GLY A 167 0.99 -3.16 -31.35
C GLY A 167 0.89 -4.62 -30.85
N LYS A 168 1.29 -4.92 -29.61
CA LYS A 168 1.15 -6.28 -29.03
C LYS A 168 -0.18 -6.45 -28.31
N ILE A 169 -0.84 -7.56 -28.61
CA ILE A 169 -2.09 -7.94 -27.95
C ILE A 169 -1.77 -8.61 -26.62
N SER A 170 -2.43 -8.14 -25.56
CA SER A 170 -2.34 -8.77 -24.24
C SER A 170 -2.84 -10.22 -24.27
N PRO A 171 -2.12 -11.17 -23.64
CA PRO A 171 -2.60 -12.53 -23.46
C PRO A 171 -3.78 -12.60 -22.48
N SER A 172 -3.94 -11.57 -21.66
CA SER A 172 -5.04 -11.44 -20.71
C SER A 172 -6.28 -10.90 -21.40
N LYS A 173 -7.40 -11.62 -21.26
CA LYS A 173 -8.71 -11.12 -21.68
C LYS A 173 -9.33 -10.14 -20.67
N GLY A 174 -8.68 -9.92 -19.52
CA GLY A 174 -9.26 -9.25 -18.35
C GLY A 174 -9.92 -10.26 -17.40
N LEU A 175 -10.31 -9.81 -16.21
CA LEU A 175 -11.17 -10.64 -15.35
C LEU A 175 -12.52 -10.80 -16.04
N GLY A 176 -12.92 -12.03 -16.34
CA GLY A 176 -14.34 -12.36 -16.31
C GLY A 176 -14.78 -12.16 -14.86
N SER A 177 -15.29 -10.98 -14.53
CA SER A 177 -15.52 -10.54 -13.15
C SER A 177 -16.46 -11.49 -12.40
N PRO A 178 -16.06 -12.04 -11.23
CA PRO A 178 -17.03 -12.41 -10.19
C PRO A 178 -17.35 -11.23 -9.24
N PHE A 179 -16.68 -10.08 -9.39
CA PHE A 179 -16.77 -8.92 -8.50
C PHE A 179 -17.60 -7.77 -9.08
N VAL A 180 -18.76 -8.08 -9.66
CA VAL A 180 -19.84 -7.09 -9.74
C VAL A 180 -20.52 -7.10 -8.37
N PHE A 181 -19.98 -6.34 -7.41
CA PHE A 181 -20.80 -5.93 -6.28
C PHE A 181 -21.80 -4.91 -6.83
N LYS A 182 -23.04 -5.36 -7.05
CA LYS A 182 -24.21 -4.49 -7.13
C LYS A 182 -24.56 -4.00 -5.73
#